data_AF-A0A9W8MJ90-F1
#
_entry.id   AF-A0A9W8MJ90-F1
#
_cell.length_a   1.000
_cell.length_b   1.000
_cell.length_c   1.000
_cell.angle_alpha   90.00
_cell.angle_beta   90.00
_cell.angle_gamma   90.00
#
_symmetry.space_group_name_H-M   'P 1'
#
loop_
_entity.id
_entity.type
_entity.pdbx_description
1 polymer ?
#
loop_
_entity_poly.entity_id
_entity_poly.type
_entity_poly.pdbx_seq_one_letter_code
_entity_poly.pdbx_strand_id
1 'polypeptide(L)'
;MASKATVLTAAAVVATGVVAYAVYFDYKRRNDADFRRKLRKEKKRVNKSVQQSKLAEEKSTAVDPEELRQALQAIKNEPMVPIEEREQYFMSQIALGEQMAAQGPTFYLPAAIAFFRALRIYPAPAELIGIYQSTVSPPVFKLVIEMTNMDVSSTSSPAARSAQIARDDSLDDISPVRGPPSEASSQEWDKLTDPGSQP
;
A
#
# COMPACT_ATOMS: atom_id res chain seq x y z
N MET A 1 -66.01 54.81 23.61
CA MET A 1 -65.88 53.40 23.15
C MET A 1 -65.13 53.41 21.83
N ALA A 2 -63.98 52.74 21.73
CA ALA A 2 -63.26 52.67 20.47
C ALA A 2 -64.09 51.89 19.43
N SER A 3 -64.13 52.37 18.19
CA SER A 3 -64.86 51.67 17.14
C SER A 3 -64.20 50.30 16.85
N LYS A 4 -65.00 49.30 16.49
CA LYS A 4 -64.48 47.96 16.12
C LYS A 4 -63.42 48.05 15.01
N ALA A 5 -63.58 48.99 14.09
CA ALA A 5 -62.60 49.26 13.03
C ALA A 5 -61.24 49.69 13.61
N THR A 6 -61.23 50.61 14.58
CA THR A 6 -60.01 51.07 15.26
C THR A 6 -59.28 49.93 15.96
N VAL A 7 -60.02 49.04 16.65
CA VAL A 7 -59.45 47.88 17.35
C VAL A 7 -58.86 46.86 16.36
N LEU A 8 -59.56 46.58 15.25
CA LEU A 8 -59.07 45.66 14.21
C LEU A 8 -57.81 46.20 13.52
N THR A 9 -57.75 47.50 13.20
CA THR A 9 -56.55 48.11 12.62
C THR A 9 -55.37 48.07 13.59
N ALA A 10 -55.59 48.36 14.88
CA ALA A 10 -54.53 48.31 15.88
C ALA A 10 -53.99 46.87 16.03
N ALA A 11 -54.87 45.87 16.08
CA ALA A 11 -54.48 44.46 16.16
C ALA A 11 -53.70 44.01 14.92
N ALA A 12 -54.12 44.42 13.71
CA ALA A 12 -53.42 44.08 12.47
C ALA A 12 -52.00 44.67 12.41
N VAL A 13 -51.81 45.91 12.87
CA VAL A 13 -50.48 46.55 12.93
C VAL A 13 -49.56 45.81 13.90
N VAL A 14 -50.06 45.45 15.09
CA VAL A 14 -49.29 44.70 16.09
C VAL A 14 -48.92 43.32 15.57
N ALA A 15 -49.87 42.58 14.98
CA ALA A 15 -49.62 41.26 14.40
C ALA A 15 -48.54 41.33 13.30
N THR A 16 -48.61 42.33 12.42
CA THR A 16 -47.62 42.52 11.36
C THR A 16 -46.24 42.83 11.93
N GLY A 17 -46.15 43.66 12.98
CA GLY A 17 -44.89 43.95 13.68
C GLY A 17 -44.25 42.70 14.30
N VAL A 18 -45.06 41.82 14.91
CA VAL A 18 -44.59 40.55 15.48
C VAL A 18 -44.07 39.62 14.39
N VAL A 19 -44.80 39.46 13.28
CA VAL A 19 -44.37 38.62 12.15
C VAL A 19 -43.08 39.16 11.53
N ALA A 20 -42.99 40.46 11.28
CA ALA A 20 -41.79 41.09 10.74
C ALA A 20 -40.58 40.91 11.66
N TYR A 21 -40.76 41.05 12.98
CA TYR A 21 -39.69 40.82 13.96
C TYR A 21 -39.26 39.35 14.00
N ALA A 22 -40.20 38.40 13.93
CA ALA A 22 -39.89 36.98 13.89
C ALA A 22 -39.05 36.60 12.66
N VAL A 23 -39.41 37.14 11.48
CA VAL A 23 -38.63 36.94 10.24
C VAL A 23 -37.22 37.55 10.36
N TYR A 24 -37.12 38.79 10.87
CA TYR A 24 -35.83 39.44 11.10
C TYR A 24 -34.96 38.66 12.11
N PHE A 25 -35.56 38.18 13.19
CA PHE A 25 -34.86 37.45 14.24
C PHE A 25 -34.34 36.10 13.73
N ASP A 26 -35.14 35.34 12.97
CA ASP A 26 -34.67 34.08 12.36
C ASP A 26 -33.58 34.32 11.31
N TYR A 27 -33.68 35.40 10.52
CA TYR A 27 -32.62 35.81 9.59
C TYR A 27 -31.32 36.16 10.32
N LYS A 28 -31.38 37.00 11.36
CA LYS A 28 -30.22 37.39 12.17
C LYS A 28 -29.56 36.18 12.84
N ARG A 29 -30.37 35.24 13.35
CA ARG A 29 -29.87 34.00 13.96
C ARG A 29 -29.19 33.08 12.94
N ARG A 30 -29.75 32.93 11.74
CA ARG A 30 -29.19 32.04 10.71
C ARG A 30 -27.95 32.61 10.01
N ASN A 31 -27.79 33.94 10.01
CA ASN A 31 -26.69 34.62 9.33
C ASN A 31 -25.58 35.12 10.27
N ASP A 32 -25.47 34.54 11.47
CA ASP A 32 -24.43 34.90 12.43
C ASP A 32 -23.02 34.61 11.89
N ALA A 33 -22.28 35.68 11.63
CA ALA A 33 -20.92 35.64 11.10
C ALA A 33 -19.93 34.97 12.07
N ASP A 34 -20.15 35.09 13.38
CA ASP A 34 -19.25 34.56 14.40
C ASP A 34 -19.33 33.05 14.49
N PHE A 35 -20.52 32.47 14.34
CA PHE A 35 -20.68 31.01 14.26
C PHE A 35 -19.95 30.41 13.05
N ARG A 36 -20.08 31.03 11.87
CA ARG A 36 -19.37 30.60 10.66
C ARG A 36 -17.86 30.74 10.80
N ARG A 37 -17.38 31.81 11.45
CA ARG A 37 -15.96 32.01 11.76
C ARG A 37 -15.44 30.94 12.72
N LYS A 38 -16.20 30.61 13.78
CA LYS A 38 -15.86 29.53 14.72
C LYS A 38 -15.78 28.18 14.01
N LEU A 39 -16.78 27.81 13.19
CA LEU A 39 -16.75 26.55 12.42
C LEU A 39 -15.54 26.46 11.48
N ARG A 40 -15.20 27.55 10.78
CA ARG A 40 -14.00 27.56 9.92
C ARG A 40 -12.72 27.39 10.74
N LYS A 41 -12.64 28.03 11.90
CA LYS A 41 -11.48 27.93 12.80
C LYS A 41 -11.33 26.51 13.35
N GLU A 42 -12.41 25.89 13.80
CA GLU A 42 -12.41 24.51 14.30
C GLU A 42 -12.09 23.53 13.19
N LYS A 43 -12.68 23.65 11.99
CA LYS A 43 -12.30 22.83 10.83
C LYS A 43 -10.82 22.96 10.49
N LYS A 44 -10.26 24.18 10.52
CA LYS A 44 -8.82 24.41 10.27
C LYS A 44 -7.96 23.77 11.35
N ARG A 45 -8.37 23.83 12.62
CA ARG A 45 -7.67 23.20 13.75
C ARG A 45 -7.65 21.68 13.63
N VAL A 46 -8.80 21.06 13.38
CA VAL A 46 -8.93 19.60 13.19
C VAL A 46 -8.11 19.14 11.98
N ASN A 47 -8.19 19.85 10.86
CA ASN A 47 -7.39 19.49 9.69
C ASN A 47 -5.89 19.63 9.96
N LYS A 48 -5.47 20.68 10.70
CA LYS A 48 -4.05 20.85 11.07
C LYS A 48 -3.58 19.76 12.03
N SER A 49 -4.39 19.37 13.02
CA SER A 49 -4.01 18.30 13.95
C SER A 49 -3.95 16.94 13.26
N VAL A 50 -4.88 16.64 12.35
CA VAL A 50 -4.85 15.41 11.53
C VAL A 50 -3.66 15.40 10.57
N GLN A 51 -3.32 16.53 9.95
CA GLN A 51 -2.11 16.61 9.12
C GLN A 51 -0.85 16.45 9.97
N GLN A 52 -0.80 17.06 11.15
CA GLN A 52 0.34 16.96 12.05
C GLN A 52 0.50 15.53 12.59
N SER A 53 -0.59 14.81 12.89
CA SER A 53 -0.52 13.41 13.31
C SER A 53 -0.01 12.52 12.17
N LYS A 54 -0.51 12.71 10.94
CA LYS A 54 -0.02 11.98 9.76
C LYS A 54 1.45 12.23 9.49
N LEU A 55 1.90 13.49 9.56
CA LEU A 55 3.30 13.87 9.36
C LEU A 55 4.20 13.32 10.48
N ALA A 56 3.71 13.27 11.72
CA ALA A 56 4.44 12.68 12.83
C ALA A 56 4.55 11.16 12.67
N GLU A 57 3.49 10.50 12.23
CA GLU A 57 3.47 9.06 11.93
C GLU A 57 4.38 8.72 10.74
N GLU A 58 4.38 9.53 9.69
CA GLU A 58 5.31 9.41 8.56
C GLU A 58 6.76 9.61 9.01
N LYS A 59 7.04 10.55 9.92
CA LYS A 59 8.39 10.76 10.47
C LYS A 59 8.83 9.66 11.42
N SER A 60 7.93 9.09 12.22
CA SER A 60 8.26 7.95 13.08
C SER A 60 8.42 6.65 12.30
N THR A 61 7.83 6.57 11.10
CA THR A 61 7.98 5.44 10.18
C THR A 61 9.09 5.68 9.14
N ALA A 62 9.60 6.92 9.03
CA ALA A 62 10.74 7.26 8.19
C ALA A 62 12.02 6.73 8.85
N VAL A 63 12.23 5.44 8.68
CA VAL A 63 13.52 4.79 8.91
C VAL A 63 14.52 5.38 7.92
N ASP A 64 15.74 5.64 8.35
CA ASP A 64 16.78 6.14 7.45
C ASP A 64 17.02 5.11 6.33
N PRO A 65 17.06 5.54 5.06
CA PRO A 65 17.20 4.62 3.93
C PRO A 65 18.53 3.85 3.94
N GLU A 66 19.54 4.34 4.66
CA GLU A 66 20.81 3.63 4.88
C GLU A 66 20.63 2.43 5.82
N GLU A 67 19.84 2.57 6.88
CA GLU A 67 19.56 1.49 7.84
C GLU A 67 18.77 0.37 7.14
N LEU A 68 17.84 0.75 6.26
CA LEU A 68 17.09 -0.18 5.43
C LEU A 68 18.00 -0.97 4.46
N ARG A 69 18.97 -0.29 3.83
CA ARG A 69 19.97 -0.93 2.95
C ARG A 69 20.88 -1.87 3.73
N GLN A 70 21.33 -1.48 4.92
CA GLN A 70 22.15 -2.32 5.78
C GLN A 70 21.40 -3.59 6.19
N ALA A 71 20.13 -3.46 6.58
CA ALA A 71 19.27 -4.60 6.88
C ALA A 71 19.12 -5.54 5.69
N LEU A 72 18.89 -5.01 4.48
CA LEU A 72 18.82 -5.81 3.25
C LEU A 72 20.12 -6.55 2.94
N GLN A 73 21.28 -5.91 3.13
CA GLN A 73 22.57 -6.57 2.96
C GLN A 73 22.76 -7.71 3.97
N ALA A 74 22.35 -7.52 5.23
CA ALA A 74 22.39 -8.56 6.24
C ALA A 74 21.53 -9.77 5.86
N ILE A 75 20.31 -9.55 5.36
CA ILE A 75 19.40 -10.63 4.91
C ILE A 75 19.97 -11.36 3.69
N LYS A 76 20.63 -10.67 2.76
CA LYS A 76 21.26 -11.28 1.59
C LYS A 76 22.45 -12.18 1.92
N ASN A 77 23.14 -11.87 3.02
CA ASN A 77 24.28 -12.65 3.50
C ASN A 77 23.84 -13.85 4.37
N GLU A 78 22.55 -13.94 4.72
CA GLU A 78 21.99 -15.08 5.48
C GLU A 78 21.97 -16.33 4.58
N PRO A 79 22.37 -17.52 5.09
CA PRO A 79 22.32 -18.75 4.32
C PRO A 79 20.88 -19.09 3.93
N MET A 80 20.72 -19.66 2.73
CA MET A 80 19.41 -20.11 2.24
C MET A 80 18.87 -21.22 3.15
N VAL A 81 17.61 -21.08 3.56
CA VAL A 81 16.92 -22.09 4.38
C VAL A 81 16.64 -23.36 3.53
N PRO A 82 17.00 -24.56 4.02
CA PRO A 82 16.69 -25.84 3.36
C PRO A 82 15.19 -25.99 3.13
N ILE A 83 14.79 -26.69 2.06
CA ILE A 83 13.37 -26.81 1.66
C ILE A 83 12.53 -27.39 2.78
N GLU A 84 13.08 -28.36 3.50
CA GLU A 84 12.44 -29.10 4.60
C GLU A 84 12.08 -28.20 5.79
N GLU A 85 12.84 -27.12 6.02
CA GLU A 85 12.68 -26.22 7.15
C GLU A 85 11.99 -24.90 6.78
N ARG A 86 11.72 -24.66 5.49
CA ARG A 86 11.13 -23.39 5.01
C ARG A 86 9.79 -23.08 5.66
N GLU A 87 8.92 -24.06 5.81
CA GLU A 87 7.59 -23.85 6.39
C GLU A 87 7.68 -23.41 7.86
N GLN A 88 8.58 -24.03 8.64
CA GLN A 88 8.79 -23.67 10.04
C GLN A 88 9.43 -22.29 10.17
N TYR A 89 10.46 -22.02 9.35
CA TYR A 89 11.09 -20.69 9.30
C TYR A 89 10.06 -19.63 8.92
N PHE A 90 9.23 -19.86 7.91
CA PHE A 90 8.15 -18.96 7.49
C PHE A 90 7.22 -18.59 8.64
N MET A 91 6.69 -19.60 9.33
CA MET A 91 5.78 -19.39 10.46
C MET A 91 6.47 -18.62 11.59
N SER A 92 7.73 -18.96 11.90
CA SER A 92 8.51 -18.23 12.91
C SER A 92 8.74 -16.76 12.55
N GLN A 93 9.03 -16.45 11.28
CA GLN A 93 9.25 -15.09 10.81
C GLN A 93 7.94 -14.27 10.85
N ILE A 94 6.81 -14.86 10.49
CA ILE A 94 5.50 -14.19 10.58
C ILE A 94 5.17 -13.88 12.05
N ALA A 95 5.30 -14.87 12.94
CA ALA A 95 5.03 -14.68 14.37
C ALA A 95 5.94 -13.61 14.98
N LEU A 96 7.23 -13.61 14.61
CA LEU A 96 8.18 -12.59 15.05
C LEU A 96 7.79 -11.20 14.51
N GLY A 97 7.44 -11.10 13.22
CA GLY A 97 7.00 -9.86 12.59
C GLY A 97 5.76 -9.28 13.26
N GLU A 98 4.77 -10.12 13.57
CA GLU A 98 3.55 -9.74 14.27
C GLU A 98 3.83 -9.27 15.71
N GLN A 99 4.66 -10.01 16.44
CA GLN A 99 5.07 -9.65 17.79
C GLN A 99 5.81 -8.31 17.83
N MET A 100 6.68 -8.04 16.85
CA MET A 100 7.41 -6.77 16.75
C MET A 100 6.47 -5.62 16.35
N ALA A 101 5.56 -5.86 15.41
CA ALA A 101 4.58 -4.86 14.99
C ALA A 101 3.65 -4.43 16.16
N ALA A 102 3.33 -5.36 17.06
CA ALA A 102 2.51 -5.09 18.24
C ALA A 102 3.20 -4.18 19.29
N GLN A 103 4.54 -4.12 19.31
CA GLN A 103 5.30 -3.30 20.26
C GLN A 103 5.33 -1.82 19.90
N GLY A 104 4.90 -1.45 18.69
CA GLY A 104 4.75 -0.06 18.27
C GLY A 104 5.89 0.46 17.38
N PRO A 105 5.97 1.78 17.17
CA PRO A 105 6.74 2.39 16.07
C PRO A 105 8.23 2.08 16.06
N THR A 106 8.86 1.91 17.23
CA THR A 106 10.29 1.58 17.35
C THR A 106 10.64 0.21 16.77
N PHE A 107 9.66 -0.70 16.69
CA PHE A 107 9.86 -2.07 16.22
C PHE A 107 9.29 -2.31 14.82
N TYR A 108 8.81 -1.28 14.12
CA TYR A 108 8.27 -1.41 12.76
C TYR A 108 9.33 -1.86 11.75
N LEU A 109 10.57 -1.40 11.89
CA LEU A 109 11.67 -1.84 11.04
C LEU A 109 12.01 -3.34 11.27
N PRO A 110 12.29 -3.80 12.50
CA PRO A 110 12.46 -5.22 12.79
C PRO A 110 11.29 -6.10 12.33
N ALA A 111 10.05 -5.60 12.49
CA ALA A 111 8.86 -6.30 12.02
C ALA A 111 8.87 -6.48 10.49
N ALA A 112 9.15 -5.39 9.75
CA ALA A 112 9.23 -5.42 8.29
C ALA A 112 10.34 -6.36 7.79
N ILE A 113 11.49 -6.41 8.49
CA ILE A 113 12.58 -7.35 8.17
C ILE A 113 12.10 -8.81 8.25
N ALA A 114 11.35 -9.17 9.29
CA ALA A 114 10.83 -10.52 9.46
C ALA A 114 9.81 -10.88 8.36
N PHE A 115 8.88 -9.97 8.03
CA PHE A 115 7.96 -10.15 6.91
C PHE A 115 8.66 -10.25 5.55
N PHE A 116 9.73 -9.47 5.33
CA PHE A 116 10.52 -9.55 4.11
C PHE A 116 11.26 -10.89 3.97
N ARG A 117 11.78 -11.45 5.07
CA ARG A 117 12.35 -12.81 5.07
C ARG A 117 11.31 -13.86 4.67
N ALA A 118 10.11 -13.77 5.22
CA ALA A 118 9.00 -14.66 4.87
C ALA A 118 8.63 -14.57 3.38
N LEU A 119 8.65 -13.36 2.79
CA LEU A 119 8.40 -13.16 1.36
C LEU A 119 9.40 -13.88 0.45
N ARG A 120 10.68 -13.96 0.85
CA ARG A 120 11.74 -14.56 0.02
C ARG A 120 11.63 -16.08 -0.12
N ILE A 121 10.99 -16.74 0.83
CA ILE A 121 10.87 -18.20 0.86
C ILE A 121 9.49 -18.69 0.40
N TYR A 122 8.52 -17.78 0.25
CA TYR A 122 7.17 -18.11 -0.18
C TYR A 122 7.10 -18.25 -1.72
N PRO A 123 6.46 -19.31 -2.25
CA PRO A 123 6.45 -19.59 -3.69
C PRO A 123 5.67 -18.56 -4.52
N ALA A 124 4.67 -17.88 -3.95
CA ALA A 124 3.81 -16.92 -4.63
C ALA A 124 3.81 -15.54 -3.91
N PRO A 125 4.92 -14.77 -3.95
CA PRO A 125 5.08 -13.58 -3.11
C PRO A 125 4.00 -12.50 -3.35
N ALA A 126 3.41 -12.43 -4.53
CA ALA A 126 2.31 -11.50 -4.84
C ALA A 126 1.04 -11.77 -4.00
N GLU A 127 0.71 -13.04 -3.74
CA GLU A 127 -0.43 -13.41 -2.90
C GLU A 127 -0.18 -13.02 -1.45
N LEU A 128 1.04 -13.28 -0.94
CA LEU A 128 1.41 -12.94 0.42
C LEU A 128 1.43 -11.43 0.67
N ILE A 129 1.87 -10.63 -0.32
CA ILE A 129 1.76 -9.16 -0.27
C ILE A 129 0.29 -8.74 -0.14
N GLY A 130 -0.63 -9.37 -0.89
CA GLY A 130 -2.06 -9.10 -0.80
C GLY A 130 -2.62 -9.40 0.59
N ILE A 131 -2.18 -10.49 1.24
CA ILE A 131 -2.56 -10.80 2.61
C ILE A 131 -2.04 -9.73 3.57
N TYR A 132 -0.75 -9.37 3.47
CA TYR A 132 -0.14 -8.35 4.33
C TYR A 132 -0.82 -6.98 4.22
N GLN A 133 -1.30 -6.60 3.04
CA GLN A 133 -2.06 -5.37 2.87
C GLN A 133 -3.31 -5.33 3.76
N SER A 134 -3.92 -6.48 4.03
CA SER A 134 -5.15 -6.60 4.82
C SER A 134 -4.92 -6.90 6.30
N THR A 135 -3.83 -7.60 6.65
CA THR A 135 -3.59 -8.08 8.02
C THR A 135 -2.54 -7.28 8.79
N VAL A 136 -1.57 -6.67 8.09
CA VAL A 136 -0.47 -5.92 8.72
C VAL A 136 -0.83 -4.43 8.79
N SER A 137 -0.36 -3.76 9.85
CA SER A 137 -0.60 -2.33 9.99
C SER A 137 0.03 -1.53 8.83
N PRO A 138 -0.64 -0.46 8.32
CA PRO A 138 -0.14 0.31 7.18
C PRO A 138 1.31 0.80 7.30
N PRO A 139 1.81 1.24 8.49
CA PRO A 139 3.19 1.67 8.65
C PRO A 139 4.21 0.56 8.37
N VAL A 140 3.96 -0.66 8.87
CA VAL A 140 4.86 -1.81 8.67
C VAL A 140 4.79 -2.31 7.23
N PHE A 141 3.58 -2.38 6.66
CA PHE A 141 3.38 -2.77 5.26
C PHE A 141 4.14 -1.84 4.30
N LYS A 142 4.12 -0.53 4.54
CA LYS A 142 4.86 0.44 3.73
C LYS A 142 6.37 0.15 3.71
N LEU A 143 6.96 -0.17 4.87
CA LEU A 143 8.37 -0.54 4.99
C LEU A 143 8.70 -1.84 4.24
N VAL A 144 7.82 -2.86 4.31
CA VAL A 144 8.00 -4.12 3.56
C VAL A 144 8.04 -3.85 2.05
N ILE A 145 7.11 -3.04 1.53
CA ILE A 145 7.08 -2.67 0.11
C ILE A 145 8.33 -1.88 -0.29
N GLU A 146 8.80 -0.98 0.57
CA GLU A 146 10.04 -0.22 0.33
C GLU A 146 11.26 -1.16 0.24
N MET A 147 11.39 -2.12 1.18
CA MET A 147 12.43 -3.16 1.11
C MET A 147 12.36 -3.97 -0.19
N THR A 148 11.16 -4.39 -0.59
CA THR A 148 10.95 -5.14 -1.85
C THR A 148 11.36 -4.33 -3.08
N ASN A 149 10.98 -3.05 -3.14
CA ASN A 149 11.36 -2.17 -4.26
C ASN A 149 12.87 -1.95 -4.34
N MET A 150 13.54 -1.80 -3.20
CA MET A 150 15.00 -1.69 -3.14
C MET A 150 15.69 -3.00 -3.58
N ASP A 151 15.15 -4.16 -3.22
CA ASP A 151 15.70 -5.45 -3.62
C ASP A 151 15.60 -5.67 -5.14
N VAL A 152 14.45 -5.38 -5.74
CA VAL A 152 14.23 -5.46 -7.20
C VAL A 152 15.14 -4.49 -7.95
N SER A 153 15.32 -3.27 -7.44
CA SER A 153 16.22 -2.27 -8.03
C SER A 153 17.69 -2.71 -7.99
N SER A 154 18.10 -3.38 -6.91
CA SER A 154 19.47 -3.90 -6.80
C SER A 154 19.77 -5.06 -7.76
N THR A 155 18.78 -5.92 -7.99
CA THR A 155 18.90 -7.08 -8.91
C THR A 155 18.82 -6.68 -10.38
N SER A 156 18.12 -5.59 -10.70
CA SER A 156 18.02 -5.05 -12.07
C SER A 156 19.20 -4.18 -12.51
N SER A 157 20.14 -3.86 -11.59
CA SER A 157 21.33 -3.09 -11.91
C SER A 157 22.31 -3.90 -12.79
N PRO A 158 22.85 -3.35 -13.89
CA PRO A 158 23.74 -4.06 -14.82
C PRO A 158 24.96 -4.72 -14.15
N ALA A 159 25.43 -4.14 -13.04
CA ALA A 159 26.55 -4.64 -12.25
C ALA A 159 26.24 -5.95 -11.46
N ALA A 160 24.97 -6.22 -11.14
CA ALA A 160 24.54 -7.47 -10.51
C ALA A 160 24.39 -8.60 -11.54
N ARG A 161 23.97 -8.27 -12.77
CA ARG A 161 23.88 -9.23 -13.89
C ARG A 161 25.24 -9.75 -14.31
N SER A 162 26.27 -8.90 -14.36
CA SER A 162 27.65 -9.33 -14.61
C SER A 162 28.22 -10.21 -13.50
N ALA A 163 27.83 -9.98 -12.24
CA ALA A 163 28.23 -10.84 -11.12
C ALA A 163 27.50 -12.20 -11.09
N GLN A 164 26.29 -12.30 -11.66
CA GLN A 164 25.60 -13.59 -11.84
C GLN A 164 26.15 -14.39 -13.03
N ILE A 165 26.47 -13.73 -14.15
CA ILE A 165 27.10 -14.38 -15.32
C ILE A 165 28.49 -14.93 -14.95
N ALA A 166 29.26 -14.21 -14.12
CA ALA A 166 30.57 -14.69 -13.66
C ALA A 166 30.51 -15.87 -12.66
N ARG A 167 29.34 -16.18 -12.08
CA ARG A 167 29.16 -17.32 -11.16
C ARG A 167 28.66 -18.58 -11.87
N ASP A 168 28.08 -18.44 -13.05
CA ASP A 168 27.59 -19.55 -13.88
C ASP A 168 28.70 -20.16 -14.76
N ASP A 169 29.81 -19.45 -14.96
CA ASP A 169 30.97 -19.90 -15.76
C ASP A 169 31.93 -20.85 -15.01
N SER A 170 31.61 -21.26 -13.78
CA SER A 170 32.45 -22.17 -12.99
C SER A 170 31.93 -23.60 -12.84
N LEU A 171 30.83 -23.97 -13.49
CA LEU A 171 30.32 -25.33 -13.51
C LEU A 171 29.96 -25.72 -14.93
N ASP A 172 30.86 -26.53 -15.53
CA ASP A 172 30.64 -27.53 -16.58
C ASP A 172 31.67 -27.47 -17.72
N ASP A 173 32.92 -27.81 -17.38
CA ASP A 173 33.82 -28.45 -18.35
C ASP A 173 33.41 -29.93 -18.49
N ILE A 174 32.27 -30.18 -19.13
CA ILE A 174 31.93 -31.46 -19.73
C ILE A 174 31.64 -31.17 -21.20
N SER A 175 32.71 -31.20 -21.99
CA SER A 175 32.69 -31.17 -23.43
C SER A 175 31.76 -32.27 -24.00
N PRO A 176 30.73 -31.95 -24.82
CA PRO A 176 30.17 -32.92 -25.74
C PRO A 176 30.86 -32.74 -27.09
N VAL A 177 31.63 -33.77 -27.44
CA VAL A 177 32.26 -33.98 -28.74
C VAL A 177 31.27 -33.70 -29.87
N ARG A 178 31.70 -32.80 -30.76
CA ARG A 178 31.02 -32.41 -32.00
C ARG A 178 30.98 -33.59 -32.98
N GLY A 179 29.85 -34.28 -33.07
CA GLY A 179 29.54 -35.21 -34.17
C GLY A 179 28.88 -34.48 -35.35
N PRO A 180 29.19 -34.82 -36.61
CA PRO A 180 28.52 -34.26 -37.79
C PRO A 180 27.12 -34.86 -38.03
N PRO A 181 26.25 -34.19 -38.81
CA PRO A 181 24.81 -34.40 -38.79
C PRO A 181 24.38 -35.56 -39.69
N SER A 182 23.43 -36.38 -39.25
CA SER A 182 22.71 -37.30 -40.13
C SER A 182 21.27 -36.81 -40.32
N GLU A 183 21.01 -36.39 -41.55
CA GLU A 183 19.69 -36.17 -42.13
C GLU A 183 18.84 -37.43 -41.99
N ALA A 184 17.62 -37.28 -41.44
CA ALA A 184 16.40 -37.97 -41.85
C ALA A 184 15.35 -37.84 -40.73
N SER A 185 14.37 -36.96 -40.91
CA SER A 185 12.94 -37.25 -40.66
C SER A 185 12.13 -35.98 -40.92
N SER A 186 12.13 -35.56 -42.19
CA SER A 186 11.18 -34.60 -42.73
C SER A 186 10.27 -35.38 -43.66
N GLN A 187 9.25 -36.05 -43.12
CA GLN A 187 8.11 -36.63 -43.86
C GLN A 187 7.19 -37.38 -42.89
N GLU A 188 6.24 -36.68 -42.24
CA GLU A 188 5.04 -37.38 -41.75
C GLU A 188 3.79 -36.52 -41.56
N TRP A 189 3.85 -35.19 -41.68
CA TRP A 189 2.66 -34.36 -41.46
C TRP A 189 1.89 -33.95 -42.73
N ASP A 190 2.34 -34.38 -43.93
CA ASP A 190 1.75 -33.95 -45.20
C ASP A 190 1.18 -35.12 -46.01
N LYS A 191 0.26 -35.87 -45.41
CA LYS A 191 -0.69 -36.73 -46.13
C LYS A 191 -1.86 -37.19 -45.25
N LEU A 192 -2.93 -36.41 -45.27
CA LEU A 192 -4.34 -36.85 -45.29
C LEU A 192 -5.18 -35.59 -45.65
N THR A 193 -5.36 -35.27 -46.94
CA THR A 193 -6.64 -35.39 -47.71
C THR A 193 -7.84 -34.72 -47.01
N ASP A 194 -8.34 -33.53 -47.39
CA ASP A 194 -9.11 -33.09 -48.60
C ASP A 194 -10.38 -33.95 -48.84
N PRO A 195 -11.56 -33.49 -49.36
CA PRO A 195 -11.87 -32.23 -50.06
C PRO A 195 -13.22 -31.57 -49.76
N GLY A 196 -13.35 -30.28 -50.08
CA GLY A 196 -14.63 -29.56 -49.96
C GLY A 196 -14.66 -28.22 -50.68
N SER A 197 -14.28 -28.20 -51.96
CA SER A 197 -14.60 -27.10 -52.87
C SER A 197 -15.35 -27.66 -54.06
N GLN A 198 -16.47 -27.03 -54.40
CA GLN A 198 -16.87 -26.58 -55.74
C GLN A 198 -18.34 -26.15 -55.70
N PRO A 199 -18.82 -25.41 -56.72
CA PRO A 199 -18.41 -24.09 -57.18
C PRO A 199 -19.46 -23.01 -56.86
#